data_AF-A0AAV9GVH3-F1
#
_entry.id   AF-A0AAV9GVH3-F1
#
_cell.length_a   1.000
_cell.length_b   1.000
_cell.length_c   1.000
_cell.angle_alpha   90.00
_cell.angle_beta   90.00
_cell.angle_gamma   90.00
#
_symmetry.space_group_name_H-M   'P 1'
#
loop_
_entity.id
_entity.type
_entity.pdbx_description
1 polymer ?
#
loop_
_entity_poly.entity_id
_entity_poly.type
_entity_poly.pdbx_seq_one_letter_code
_entity_poly.pdbx_strand_id
1 'polypeptide(L)'
;MLKLGYKEYGACEIWLGEQVQARDGTNRLSTVTQGGDWGYAVTRIMGADYPQHCLASHLNYIRADPPTPKQPLLYLQYLLPRTKSEQAGLARTEWFMNQGLGYNILQTTRPATVGAALADSPVGLLAWIYEKLHDWTDSYPWTDDEILTWVSLYWLSTAGPAASARIYYEAQNTVPHSRHDERMLQYNPHVKLGLSYFPKDLLVYPTCYGRTLGPVVFEKVHTEGGHFAAYEKPELLVADLRAMFGQGGGAEDIAGRWKPAAGSK
;
A
#
# COMPACT_ATOMS: atom_id res chain seq x y z
N MET A 1 -22.74 -14.62 -2.42
CA MET A 1 -23.09 -14.21 -1.03
C MET A 1 -21.79 -14.21 -0.23
N LEU A 2 -21.12 -13.06 -0.12
CA LEU A 2 -19.90 -12.92 0.68
C LEU A 2 -20.25 -13.03 2.16
N LYS A 3 -19.68 -14.02 2.85
CA LYS A 3 -19.67 -14.06 4.32
C LYS A 3 -18.29 -13.59 4.78
N LEU A 4 -18.22 -12.40 5.36
CA LEU A 4 -17.15 -12.03 6.28
C LEU A 4 -17.30 -12.89 7.53
N GLY A 5 -16.67 -14.06 7.50
CA GLY A 5 -16.63 -15.00 8.61
C GLY A 5 -15.46 -14.68 9.53
N TYR A 6 -15.69 -13.87 10.55
CA TYR A 6 -14.86 -13.85 11.74
C TYR A 6 -15.10 -15.13 12.54
N LYS A 7 -14.28 -16.17 12.37
CA LYS A 7 -14.21 -17.27 13.34
C LYS A 7 -12.81 -17.84 13.48
N GLU A 8 -12.36 -17.76 14.73
CA GLU A 8 -11.46 -18.67 15.47
C GLU A 8 -10.10 -18.99 14.83
N TYR A 9 -9.04 -18.59 15.54
CA TYR A 9 -7.61 -18.64 15.19
C TYR A 9 -7.10 -17.49 14.31
N GLY A 10 -6.82 -16.34 14.96
CA GLY A 10 -5.62 -15.48 14.85
C GLY A 10 -4.83 -15.31 13.55
N ALA A 11 -5.37 -15.60 12.38
CA ALA A 11 -4.78 -15.32 11.08
C ALA A 11 -5.78 -14.47 10.29
N CYS A 12 -5.39 -13.23 10.04
CA CYS A 12 -6.06 -12.35 9.08
C CYS A 12 -5.87 -12.97 7.68
N GLU A 13 -6.68 -13.96 7.30
CA GLU A 13 -6.87 -14.30 5.88
C GLU A 13 -7.75 -13.23 5.25
N ILE A 14 -7.12 -12.11 4.93
CA ILE A 14 -7.72 -11.06 4.11
C ILE A 14 -7.73 -11.59 2.67
N TRP A 15 -8.86 -12.16 2.25
CA TRP A 15 -9.11 -12.48 0.84
C TRP A 15 -9.48 -11.19 0.09
N LEU A 16 -8.48 -10.54 -0.53
CA LEU A 16 -8.67 -9.43 -1.47
C LEU A 16 -8.91 -9.96 -2.89
N GLY A 17 -9.75 -9.23 -3.63
CA GLY A 17 -10.36 -9.61 -4.91
C GLY A 17 -9.41 -10.11 -6.00
N GLU A 18 -10.02 -10.76 -7.00
CA GLU A 18 -9.45 -11.33 -8.22
C GLU A 18 -7.91 -11.38 -8.21
N GLN A 19 -7.38 -12.30 -7.41
CA GLN A 19 -6.01 -12.74 -7.65
C GLN A 19 -5.95 -13.14 -9.11
N VAL A 20 -4.99 -12.60 -9.86
CA VAL A 20 -4.60 -13.19 -11.15
C VAL A 20 -3.95 -14.54 -10.80
N GLN A 21 -4.80 -15.52 -10.46
CA GLN A 21 -4.43 -16.89 -10.14
C GLN A 21 -4.17 -17.58 -11.46
N ALA A 22 -3.06 -17.24 -12.08
CA ALA A 22 -2.64 -17.95 -13.25
C ALA A 22 -1.60 -18.98 -12.76
N ARG A 23 -1.95 -20.26 -12.94
CA ARG A 23 -1.01 -21.36 -12.76
C ARG A 23 0.18 -21.03 -13.64
N ASP A 24 1.35 -20.85 -13.04
CA ASP A 24 2.55 -20.80 -13.86
C ASP A 24 2.71 -22.16 -14.56
N GLY A 25 3.55 -22.23 -15.60
CA GLY A 25 3.83 -23.49 -16.30
C GLY A 25 4.35 -24.64 -15.41
N THR A 26 4.45 -24.46 -14.09
CA THR A 26 4.84 -25.46 -13.09
C THR A 26 3.68 -26.01 -12.25
N ASN A 27 2.42 -25.66 -12.58
CA ASN A 27 1.22 -26.07 -11.85
C ASN A 27 1.21 -25.61 -10.37
N ARG A 28 2.01 -24.57 -10.05
CA ARG A 28 2.07 -23.91 -8.75
C ARG A 28 1.32 -22.57 -8.81
N LEU A 29 0.74 -22.18 -7.69
CA LEU A 29 0.13 -20.86 -7.54
C LEU A 29 1.24 -19.82 -7.44
N SER A 30 1.28 -18.90 -8.39
CA SER A 30 2.23 -17.78 -8.43
C SER A 30 1.42 -16.49 -8.59
N THR A 31 1.76 -15.48 -7.79
CA THR A 31 1.04 -14.21 -7.68
C THR A 31 2.03 -13.05 -7.75
N VAL A 32 1.57 -11.96 -8.34
CA VAL A 32 2.17 -10.63 -8.20
C VAL A 32 1.20 -9.72 -7.45
N THR A 33 1.74 -8.76 -6.72
CA THR A 33 0.94 -7.88 -5.87
C THR A 33 1.19 -6.43 -6.21
N GLN A 34 0.17 -5.59 -6.04
CA GLN A 34 0.27 -4.14 -6.11
C GLN A 34 -0.40 -3.58 -4.85
N GLY A 35 0.23 -2.62 -4.17
CA GLY A 35 -0.32 -2.07 -2.94
C GLY A 35 0.13 -0.65 -2.59
N GLY A 36 -0.85 0.19 -2.26
CA GLY A 36 -0.70 1.42 -1.49
C GLY A 36 -1.43 1.31 -0.14
N ASP A 37 -1.24 2.25 0.78
CA ASP A 37 -1.89 2.28 2.10
C ASP A 37 -1.88 0.92 2.85
N TRP A 38 -3.01 0.42 3.38
CA TRP A 38 -3.11 -0.93 3.95
C TRP A 38 -2.73 -2.04 2.96
N GLY A 39 -2.91 -1.82 1.66
CA GLY A 39 -2.43 -2.70 0.61
C GLY A 39 -0.91 -2.87 0.60
N TYR A 40 -0.13 -1.85 1.02
CA TYR A 40 1.32 -2.00 1.27
C TYR A 40 1.58 -3.04 2.36
N ALA A 41 0.91 -2.90 3.51
CA ALA A 41 1.07 -3.80 4.64
C ALA A 41 0.74 -5.24 4.25
N VAL A 42 -0.42 -5.45 3.63
CA VAL A 42 -0.86 -6.77 3.14
C VAL A 42 0.12 -7.33 2.13
N THR A 43 0.54 -6.55 1.14
CA THR A 43 1.48 -6.97 0.11
C THR A 43 2.82 -7.42 0.72
N ARG A 44 3.35 -6.65 1.67
CA ARG A 44 4.63 -6.97 2.33
C ARG A 44 4.53 -8.20 3.20
N ILE A 45 3.45 -8.36 3.94
CA ILE A 45 3.19 -9.56 4.75
C ILE A 45 3.01 -10.78 3.84
N MET A 46 2.28 -10.66 2.73
CA MET A 46 2.15 -11.75 1.75
C MET A 46 3.51 -12.19 1.19
N GLY A 47 4.38 -11.24 0.84
CA GLY A 47 5.73 -11.55 0.37
C GLY A 47 6.60 -12.21 1.44
N ALA A 48 6.45 -11.80 2.70
CA ALA A 48 7.16 -12.35 3.84
C ALA A 48 6.72 -13.78 4.21
N ASP A 49 5.41 -14.02 4.19
CA ASP A 49 4.79 -15.27 4.63
C ASP A 49 4.78 -16.33 3.52
N TYR A 50 4.69 -15.89 2.25
CA TYR A 50 4.59 -16.76 1.08
C TYR A 50 5.63 -16.42 0.00
N PRO A 51 6.94 -16.38 0.31
CA PRO A 51 7.98 -15.96 -0.63
C PRO A 51 8.15 -16.89 -1.85
N GLN A 52 7.60 -18.10 -1.80
CA GLN A 52 7.59 -19.03 -2.94
C GLN A 52 6.42 -18.78 -3.91
N HIS A 53 5.39 -18.04 -3.47
CA HIS A 53 4.16 -17.79 -4.22
C HIS A 53 4.04 -16.33 -4.64
N CYS A 54 4.48 -15.38 -3.81
CA CYS A 54 4.56 -13.96 -4.18
C CYS A 54 5.90 -13.71 -4.88
N LEU A 55 5.87 -13.54 -6.21
CA LEU A 55 7.11 -13.42 -7.00
C LEU A 55 7.60 -11.97 -7.10
N ALA A 56 6.66 -11.02 -7.13
CA ALA A 56 6.94 -9.60 -7.21
C ALA A 56 5.85 -8.77 -6.53
N SER A 57 6.25 -7.61 -6.03
CA SER A 57 5.38 -6.62 -5.42
C SER A 57 5.68 -5.24 -5.99
N HIS A 58 4.66 -4.53 -6.44
CA HIS A 58 4.74 -3.11 -6.80
C HIS A 58 4.07 -2.25 -5.73
N LEU A 59 4.78 -1.26 -5.19
CA LEU A 59 4.32 -0.45 -4.07
C LEU A 59 4.24 1.02 -4.49
N ASN A 60 3.14 1.68 -4.13
CA ASN A 60 2.97 3.13 -4.32
C ASN A 60 2.79 3.89 -2.99
N TYR A 61 2.98 3.22 -1.86
CA TYR A 61 3.11 3.79 -0.52
C TYR A 61 4.31 3.11 0.13
N ILE A 62 5.34 3.87 0.51
CA ILE A 62 6.64 3.31 0.90
C ILE A 62 6.96 3.72 2.34
N ARG A 63 6.50 2.91 3.29
CA ARG A 63 6.96 2.97 4.69
C ARG A 63 8.21 2.12 4.85
N ALA A 64 9.36 2.74 5.09
CA ALA A 64 10.61 2.03 5.30
C ALA A 64 11.47 2.73 6.34
N ASP A 65 12.36 1.98 6.99
CA ASP A 65 13.34 2.54 7.90
C ASP A 65 14.54 3.11 7.15
N PRO A 66 15.24 4.12 7.71
CA PRO A 66 16.49 4.60 7.14
C PRO A 66 17.53 3.48 7.09
N PRO A 67 18.40 3.46 6.08
CA PRO A 67 19.49 2.49 6.04
C PRO A 67 20.41 2.65 7.24
N THR A 68 20.94 1.52 7.71
CA THR A 68 21.88 1.48 8.85
C THR A 68 23.30 1.20 8.35
N PRO A 69 24.35 1.34 9.19
CA PRO A 69 25.72 0.97 8.81
C PRO A 69 25.89 -0.48 8.32
N LYS A 70 24.91 -1.38 8.58
CA LYS A 70 24.88 -2.75 8.02
C LYS A 70 24.62 -2.78 6.51
N GLN A 71 24.17 -1.67 5.92
CA GLN A 71 23.91 -1.47 4.49
C GLN A 71 24.82 -0.35 3.96
N PRO A 72 26.14 -0.58 3.85
CA PRO A 72 27.14 0.49 3.74
C PRO A 72 26.91 1.43 2.54
N LEU A 73 26.51 0.88 1.38
CA LEU A 73 26.25 1.70 0.18
C LEU A 73 25.03 2.61 0.36
N LEU A 74 23.92 2.09 0.90
CA LEU A 74 22.72 2.88 1.15
C LEU A 74 22.94 3.88 2.30
N TYR A 75 23.72 3.50 3.32
CA TYR A 75 24.06 4.37 4.43
C TYR A 75 24.92 5.56 3.97
N LEU A 76 25.90 5.33 3.09
CA LEU A 76 26.66 6.43 2.49
C LEU A 76 25.74 7.37 1.68
N GLN A 77 24.83 6.82 0.88
CA GLN A 77 23.84 7.64 0.15
C GLN A 77 22.95 8.45 1.11
N TYR A 78 22.51 7.83 2.21
CA TYR A 78 21.69 8.47 3.24
C TYR A 78 22.39 9.65 3.93
N LEU A 79 23.72 9.59 4.07
CA LEU A 79 24.53 10.67 4.66
C LEU A 79 24.82 11.82 3.70
N LEU A 80 24.56 11.66 2.40
CA LEU A 80 24.72 12.76 1.44
C LEU A 80 23.71 13.89 1.73
N PRO A 81 24.05 15.15 1.38
CA PRO A 81 23.12 16.26 1.50
C PRO A 81 21.81 15.99 0.77
N ARG A 82 20.69 16.28 1.44
CA ARG A 82 19.35 16.09 0.87
C ARG A 82 19.09 17.07 -0.25
N THR A 83 18.54 16.56 -1.35
CA THR A 83 17.98 17.37 -2.43
C THR A 83 16.75 18.15 -1.95
N LYS A 84 16.36 19.19 -2.70
CA LYS A 84 15.14 19.97 -2.39
C LYS A 84 13.87 19.11 -2.37
N SER A 85 13.78 18.13 -3.27
CA SER A 85 12.64 17.21 -3.34
C SER A 85 12.57 16.31 -2.10
N GLU A 86 13.71 15.77 -1.64
CA GLU A 86 13.76 14.98 -0.40
C GLU A 86 13.41 15.81 0.83
N GLN A 87 13.86 17.07 0.90
CA GLN A 87 13.49 17.98 2.00
C GLN A 87 11.98 18.26 2.01
N ALA A 88 11.38 18.49 0.84
CA ALA A 88 9.93 18.68 0.72
C ALA A 88 9.14 17.42 1.12
N GLY A 89 9.62 16.23 0.73
CA GLY A 89 9.01 14.96 1.14
C GLY A 89 9.08 14.71 2.65
N LEU A 90 10.23 15.01 3.27
CA LEU A 90 10.39 14.91 4.72
C LEU A 90 9.47 15.90 5.45
N ALA A 91 9.34 17.14 4.96
CA ALA A 91 8.42 18.13 5.53
C ALA A 91 6.95 17.69 5.40
N ARG A 92 6.56 17.10 4.27
CA ARG A 92 5.23 16.49 4.08
C ARG A 92 4.98 15.37 5.09
N THR A 93 5.96 14.50 5.26
CA THR A 93 5.91 13.40 6.22
C THR A 93 5.78 13.91 7.66
N GLU A 94 6.58 14.91 8.03
CA GLU A 94 6.52 15.54 9.35
C GLU A 94 5.15 16.18 9.62
N TRP A 95 4.60 16.90 8.65
CA TRP A 95 3.24 17.44 8.75
C TRP A 95 2.22 16.33 9.00
N PHE A 96 2.28 15.23 8.23
CA PHE A 96 1.32 14.13 8.38
C PHE A 96 1.45 13.45 9.75
N MET A 97 2.67 13.21 10.22
CA MET A 97 2.92 12.60 11.53
C MET A 97 2.45 13.50 12.68
N ASN A 98 2.54 14.83 12.54
CA ASN A 98 2.17 15.76 13.59
C ASN A 98 0.68 16.16 13.56
N GLN A 99 0.05 16.22 12.39
CA GLN A 99 -1.30 16.77 12.21
C GLN A 99 -2.30 15.75 11.63
N GLY A 100 -1.83 14.76 10.88
CA GLY A 100 -2.67 13.83 10.11
C GLY A 100 -3.08 12.54 10.82
N LEU A 101 -2.53 12.24 12.01
CA LEU A 101 -2.70 10.94 12.69
C LEU A 101 -3.90 10.84 13.64
N GLY A 102 -4.69 11.91 13.85
CA GLY A 102 -5.82 11.88 14.79
C GLY A 102 -6.82 10.76 14.52
N TYR A 103 -7.14 10.52 13.24
CA TYR A 103 -8.04 9.45 12.81
C TYR A 103 -7.47 8.06 13.17
N ASN A 104 -6.17 7.86 12.98
CA ASN A 104 -5.46 6.61 13.22
C ASN A 104 -5.47 6.27 14.71
N ILE A 105 -5.19 7.26 15.58
CA ILE A 105 -5.23 7.07 17.04
C ILE A 105 -6.64 6.65 17.49
N LEU A 106 -7.68 7.30 16.96
CA LEU A 106 -9.06 6.98 17.34
C LEU A 106 -9.47 5.58 16.89
N GLN A 107 -9.18 5.20 15.64
CA GLN A 107 -9.50 3.88 15.10
C GLN A 107 -8.65 2.76 15.74
N THR A 108 -7.40 3.06 16.10
CA THR A 108 -6.51 2.15 16.82
C THR A 108 -6.99 1.85 18.24
N THR A 109 -7.56 2.84 18.94
CA THR A 109 -7.83 2.73 20.38
C THR A 109 -9.30 2.49 20.71
N ARG A 110 -10.23 3.07 19.93
CA ARG A 110 -11.68 3.04 20.15
C ARG A 110 -12.45 2.80 18.84
N PRO A 111 -12.12 1.74 18.07
CA PRO A 111 -12.74 1.48 16.76
C PRO A 111 -14.27 1.33 16.83
N ALA A 112 -14.79 0.69 17.88
CA ALA A 112 -16.23 0.49 18.05
C ALA A 112 -16.97 1.80 18.31
N THR A 113 -16.37 2.71 19.10
CA THR A 113 -16.97 4.01 19.42
C THR A 113 -17.05 4.90 18.19
N VAL A 114 -15.93 5.06 17.45
CA VAL A 114 -15.94 5.84 16.21
C VAL A 114 -16.80 5.17 15.14
N GLY A 115 -16.74 3.84 15.02
CA GLY A 115 -17.57 3.10 14.07
C GLY A 115 -19.07 3.30 14.29
N ALA A 116 -19.54 3.29 15.54
CA ALA A 116 -20.94 3.58 15.86
C ALA A 116 -21.32 5.02 15.47
N ALA A 117 -20.48 6.02 15.78
CA ALA A 117 -20.72 7.41 15.41
C ALA A 117 -20.77 7.60 13.88
N LEU A 118 -19.87 6.94 13.14
CA LEU A 118 -19.82 7.00 11.67
C LEU A 118 -21.01 6.27 11.01
N ALA A 119 -21.60 5.29 11.68
CA ALA A 119 -22.78 4.57 11.20
C ALA A 119 -24.10 5.29 11.48
N ASP A 120 -24.12 6.25 12.41
CA ASP A 120 -25.33 6.99 12.79
C ASP A 120 -25.64 8.15 11.83
N SER A 121 -24.61 8.80 11.28
CA SER A 121 -24.77 10.00 10.45
C SER A 121 -24.00 9.93 9.13
N PRO A 122 -24.68 9.96 7.96
CA PRO A 122 -24.00 10.00 6.67
C PRO A 122 -23.25 11.31 6.44
N VAL A 123 -23.67 12.41 7.08
CA VAL A 123 -22.94 13.69 7.06
C VAL A 123 -21.67 13.60 7.90
N GLY A 124 -21.73 12.91 9.05
CA GLY A 124 -20.55 12.62 9.86
C GLY A 124 -19.54 11.76 9.11
N LEU A 125 -20.00 10.73 8.41
CA LEU A 125 -19.16 9.91 7.54
C LEU A 125 -18.56 10.70 6.37
N LEU A 126 -19.36 11.55 5.72
CA LEU A 126 -18.89 12.45 4.67
C LEU A 126 -17.76 13.33 5.17
N ALA A 127 -17.93 14.02 6.29
CA ALA A 127 -16.88 14.87 6.86
C ALA A 127 -15.61 14.06 7.17
N TRP A 128 -15.77 12.87 7.76
CA TRP A 128 -14.65 11.99 8.13
C TRP A 128 -13.83 11.50 6.93
N ILE A 129 -14.49 11.15 5.83
CA ILE A 129 -13.83 10.66 4.60
C ILE A 129 -13.30 11.83 3.77
N TYR A 130 -14.10 12.88 3.58
CA TYR A 130 -13.76 14.01 2.71
C TYR A 130 -12.50 14.74 3.18
N GLU A 131 -12.28 14.87 4.50
CA GLU A 131 -11.04 15.43 5.02
C GLU A 131 -9.80 14.71 4.46
N LYS A 132 -9.86 13.38 4.30
CA LYS A 132 -8.75 12.58 3.77
C LYS A 132 -8.63 12.73 2.26
N LEU A 133 -9.75 12.72 1.54
CA LEU A 133 -9.76 13.00 0.09
C LEU A 133 -9.15 14.37 -0.23
N HIS A 134 -9.39 15.36 0.61
CA HIS A 134 -8.79 16.69 0.49
C HIS A 134 -7.30 16.69 0.87
N ASP A 135 -6.94 16.23 2.08
CA ASP A 135 -5.60 16.43 2.62
C ASP A 135 -4.54 15.47 2.07
N TRP A 136 -4.95 14.31 1.56
CA TRP A 136 -4.03 13.24 1.13
C TRP A 136 -3.74 13.27 -0.38
N THR A 137 -4.40 14.14 -1.14
CA THR A 137 -4.22 14.26 -2.58
C THR A 137 -3.28 15.39 -2.96
N ASP A 138 -2.83 15.39 -4.21
CA ASP A 138 -2.13 16.51 -4.83
C ASP A 138 -3.12 17.51 -5.45
N SER A 139 -3.98 18.09 -4.60
CA SER A 139 -5.04 19.02 -5.00
C SER A 139 -5.95 18.45 -6.11
N TYR A 140 -6.29 17.16 -6.01
CA TYR A 140 -7.16 16.52 -6.99
C TYR A 140 -8.52 17.23 -7.02
N PRO A 141 -9.04 17.62 -8.21
CA PRO A 141 -10.26 18.41 -8.34
C PRO A 141 -11.50 17.52 -8.16
N TRP A 142 -11.73 17.06 -6.93
CA TRP A 142 -12.86 16.21 -6.59
C TRP A 142 -14.20 16.84 -6.99
N THR A 143 -15.00 16.07 -7.71
CA THR A 143 -16.41 16.41 -7.96
C THR A 143 -17.29 15.92 -6.81
N ASP A 144 -18.44 16.56 -6.63
CA ASP A 144 -19.44 16.14 -5.64
C ASP A 144 -19.84 14.66 -5.86
N ASP A 145 -20.00 14.24 -7.11
CA ASP A 145 -20.36 12.87 -7.47
C ASP A 145 -19.29 11.85 -7.07
N GLU A 146 -17.99 12.16 -7.24
CA GLU A 146 -16.91 11.28 -6.81
C GLU A 146 -16.90 11.15 -5.28
N ILE A 147 -16.99 12.27 -4.55
CA ILE A 147 -16.99 12.28 -3.09
C ILE A 147 -18.19 11.48 -2.56
N LEU A 148 -19.39 11.75 -3.09
CA LEU A 148 -20.60 11.04 -2.69
C LEU A 148 -20.55 9.57 -3.07
N THR A 149 -19.88 9.20 -4.17
CA THR A 149 -19.66 7.79 -4.52
C THR A 149 -18.81 7.09 -3.48
N TRP A 150 -17.66 7.67 -3.09
CA TRP A 150 -16.80 7.11 -2.04
C TRP A 150 -17.57 6.92 -0.73
N VAL A 151 -18.28 7.95 -0.27
CA VAL A 151 -19.05 7.90 0.99
C VAL A 151 -20.20 6.90 0.91
N SER A 152 -20.92 6.87 -0.21
CA SER A 152 -22.06 5.96 -0.42
C SER A 152 -21.64 4.50 -0.43
N LEU A 153 -20.47 4.17 -0.99
CA LEU A 153 -19.95 2.81 -0.95
C LEU A 153 -19.74 2.32 0.49
N TYR A 154 -19.21 3.17 1.37
CA TYR A 154 -19.05 2.83 2.79
C TYR A 154 -20.40 2.72 3.49
N TRP A 155 -21.29 3.70 3.26
CA TRP A 155 -22.60 3.80 3.90
C TRP A 155 -23.56 2.67 3.53
N LEU A 156 -23.65 2.33 2.24
CA LEU A 156 -24.64 1.40 1.70
C LEU A 156 -24.12 -0.06 1.64
N SER A 157 -22.82 -0.29 1.92
CA SER A 157 -22.29 -1.64 1.97
C SER A 157 -22.92 -2.46 3.09
N THR A 158 -23.05 -3.78 2.89
CA THR A 158 -23.52 -4.70 3.94
C THR A 158 -22.65 -4.66 5.20
N ALA A 159 -21.35 -4.37 5.06
CA ALA A 159 -20.42 -4.26 6.18
C ALA A 159 -20.60 -2.93 6.95
N GLY A 160 -21.08 -1.89 6.27
CA GLY A 160 -21.36 -0.56 6.82
C GLY A 160 -20.10 0.26 7.14
N PRO A 161 -20.28 1.53 7.57
CA PRO A 161 -19.19 2.48 7.81
C PRO A 161 -18.17 2.06 8.86
N ALA A 162 -18.59 1.26 9.84
CA ALA A 162 -17.73 0.80 10.93
C ALA A 162 -16.70 -0.26 10.49
N ALA A 163 -16.90 -0.90 9.34
CA ALA A 163 -16.07 -2.03 8.90
C ALA A 163 -14.60 -1.66 8.69
N SER A 164 -14.33 -0.47 8.16
CA SER A 164 -12.98 0.02 7.87
C SER A 164 -12.22 0.49 9.11
N ALA A 165 -12.91 0.81 10.21
CA ALA A 165 -12.26 1.34 11.42
C ALA A 165 -11.48 0.28 12.21
N ARG A 166 -11.86 -0.99 12.07
CA ARG A 166 -11.36 -2.08 12.93
C ARG A 166 -9.94 -2.54 12.59
N ILE A 167 -9.53 -2.41 11.33
CA ILE A 167 -8.20 -2.85 10.85
C ILE A 167 -7.05 -2.20 11.64
N TYR A 168 -7.19 -0.94 12.04
CA TYR A 168 -6.21 -0.20 12.83
C TYR A 168 -6.00 -0.81 14.22
N TYR A 169 -7.10 -1.14 14.90
CA TYR A 169 -7.05 -1.82 16.20
C TYR A 169 -6.43 -3.20 16.07
N GLU A 170 -6.83 -3.98 15.06
CA GLU A 170 -6.37 -5.35 14.87
C GLU A 170 -4.86 -5.41 14.58
N ALA A 171 -4.37 -4.55 13.68
CA ALA A 171 -2.96 -4.46 13.33
C ALA A 171 -2.07 -4.12 14.54
N GLN A 172 -2.58 -3.40 15.54
CA GLN A 172 -1.82 -3.05 16.74
C GLN A 172 -1.99 -4.02 17.91
N ASN A 173 -3.15 -4.67 18.06
CA ASN A 173 -3.50 -5.38 19.30
C ASN A 173 -3.65 -6.91 19.16
N THR A 174 -3.72 -7.49 17.95
CA THR A 174 -4.04 -8.92 17.77
C THR A 174 -2.82 -9.83 17.59
N VAL A 175 -1.70 -9.27 17.15
CA VAL A 175 -0.39 -9.93 17.09
C VAL A 175 0.58 -9.02 17.86
N PRO A 176 1.62 -9.54 18.55
CA PRO A 176 2.62 -8.67 19.15
C PRO A 176 3.08 -7.63 18.12
N HIS A 177 2.86 -6.35 18.41
CA HIS A 177 3.03 -5.24 17.46
C HIS A 177 4.39 -5.28 16.75
N SER A 178 5.43 -5.71 17.47
CA SER A 178 6.77 -5.92 16.93
C SER A 178 6.83 -6.87 15.74
N ARG A 179 5.99 -7.92 15.68
CA ARG A 179 5.99 -8.88 14.58
C ARG A 179 5.37 -8.35 13.30
N HIS A 180 4.33 -7.50 13.37
CA HIS A 180 3.75 -6.92 12.16
C HIS A 180 4.70 -5.92 11.50
N ASP A 181 5.25 -5.00 12.29
CA ASP A 181 6.22 -4.03 11.79
C ASP A 181 7.49 -4.70 11.30
N GLU A 182 8.00 -5.70 12.03
CA GLU A 182 9.14 -6.50 11.57
C GLU A 182 8.86 -7.16 10.21
N ARG A 183 7.71 -7.81 10.03
CA ARG A 183 7.38 -8.49 8.76
C ARG A 183 7.16 -7.52 7.59
N MET A 184 6.59 -6.35 7.86
CA MET A 184 6.37 -5.32 6.84
C MET A 184 7.67 -4.62 6.42
N LEU A 185 8.57 -4.36 7.38
CA LEU A 185 9.77 -3.56 7.17
C LEU A 185 11.02 -4.40 6.86
N GLN A 186 11.02 -5.71 7.15
CA GLN A 186 12.16 -6.58 6.89
C GLN A 186 12.57 -6.61 5.42
N TYR A 187 13.87 -6.77 5.19
CA TYR A 187 14.42 -7.04 3.88
C TYR A 187 13.97 -8.43 3.39
N ASN A 188 13.31 -8.49 2.23
CA ASN A 188 12.90 -9.75 1.60
C ASN A 188 13.72 -10.03 0.33
N PRO A 189 14.66 -10.99 0.33
CA PRO A 189 15.49 -11.29 -0.85
C PRO A 189 14.75 -12.03 -1.97
N HIS A 190 13.57 -12.59 -1.71
CA HIS A 190 12.88 -13.50 -2.62
C HIS A 190 11.83 -12.84 -3.49
N VAL A 191 11.41 -11.61 -3.15
CA VAL A 191 10.33 -10.89 -3.84
C VAL A 191 10.92 -9.67 -4.54
N LYS A 192 10.78 -9.61 -5.86
CA LYS A 192 11.20 -8.43 -6.64
C LYS A 192 10.30 -7.23 -6.30
N LEU A 193 10.90 -6.07 -6.06
CA LEU A 193 10.16 -4.86 -5.68
C LEU A 193 10.14 -3.83 -6.81
N GLY A 194 8.95 -3.29 -7.10
CA GLY A 194 8.75 -2.05 -7.82
C GLY A 194 8.31 -0.95 -6.88
N LEU A 195 8.91 0.24 -6.95
CA LEU A 195 8.61 1.35 -6.05
C LEU A 195 8.25 2.61 -6.86
N SER A 196 7.06 3.16 -6.62
CA SER A 196 6.58 4.37 -7.26
C SER A 196 6.30 5.44 -6.23
N TYR A 197 7.05 6.54 -6.28
CA TYR A 197 7.00 7.61 -5.29
C TYR A 197 6.18 8.78 -5.82
N PHE A 198 5.10 9.11 -5.11
CA PHE A 198 4.23 10.26 -5.38
C PHE A 198 4.52 11.38 -4.38
N PRO A 199 4.68 12.63 -4.82
CA PRO A 199 5.22 13.71 -3.98
C PRO A 199 4.28 14.18 -2.87
N LYS A 200 2.98 13.88 -2.95
CA LYS A 200 1.97 14.26 -1.94
C LYS A 200 1.41 13.10 -1.13
N ASP A 201 2.02 11.92 -1.23
CA ASP A 201 1.69 10.80 -0.35
C ASP A 201 1.93 11.15 1.14
N LEU A 202 1.50 10.30 2.06
CA LEU A 202 1.55 10.54 3.51
C LEU A 202 2.96 10.43 4.06
N LEU A 203 3.69 9.41 3.60
CA LEU A 203 5.09 9.15 3.97
C LEU A 203 5.94 9.24 2.71
N VAL A 204 6.72 10.31 2.61
CA VAL A 204 7.55 10.63 1.44
C VAL A 204 9.01 10.67 1.88
N TYR A 205 9.60 9.48 2.00
CA TYR A 205 11.00 9.33 2.36
C TYR A 205 11.91 9.30 1.13
N PRO A 206 13.19 9.68 1.28
CA PRO A 206 14.24 9.46 0.30
C PRO A 206 14.26 8.02 -0.25
N THR A 207 14.52 7.85 -1.54
CA THR A 207 14.41 6.53 -2.20
C THR A 207 15.35 5.47 -1.60
N CYS A 208 16.47 5.89 -1.01
CA CYS A 208 17.38 4.98 -0.32
C CYS A 208 16.73 4.20 0.84
N TYR A 209 15.64 4.72 1.42
CA TYR A 209 14.86 4.02 2.44
C TYR A 209 14.12 2.83 1.82
N GLY A 210 13.44 3.03 0.68
CA GLY A 210 12.70 1.95 0.03
C GLY A 210 13.60 0.79 -0.42
N ARG A 211 14.85 1.09 -0.76
CA ARG A 211 15.87 0.08 -1.11
C ARG A 211 16.33 -0.78 0.07
N THR A 212 15.96 -0.45 1.31
CA THR A 212 16.22 -1.31 2.48
C THR A 212 15.25 -2.50 2.57
N LEU A 213 14.21 -2.52 1.74
CA LEU A 213 13.10 -3.47 1.84
C LEU A 213 13.31 -4.76 1.04
N GLY A 214 14.20 -4.77 0.04
CA GLY A 214 14.38 -5.92 -0.85
C GLY A 214 15.07 -5.56 -2.16
N PRO A 215 15.13 -6.50 -3.12
CA PRO A 215 15.69 -6.26 -4.45
C PRO A 215 14.75 -5.37 -5.27
N VAL A 216 15.05 -4.08 -5.32
CA VAL A 216 14.31 -3.10 -6.14
C VAL A 216 14.72 -3.25 -7.60
N VAL A 217 13.77 -3.68 -8.43
CA VAL A 217 13.96 -3.92 -9.88
C VAL A 217 13.24 -2.88 -10.75
N PHE A 218 12.42 -2.04 -10.14
CA PHE A 218 11.80 -0.87 -10.74
C PHE A 218 11.70 0.23 -9.67
N GLU A 219 12.10 1.45 -10.01
CA GLU A 219 12.00 2.60 -9.11
C GLU A 219 11.69 3.85 -9.93
N LYS A 220 10.67 4.61 -9.51
CA LYS A 220 10.33 5.86 -10.18
C LYS A 220 9.82 6.91 -9.21
N VAL A 221 10.31 8.13 -9.37
CA VAL A 221 9.87 9.31 -8.64
C VAL A 221 9.05 10.18 -9.59
N HIS A 222 7.80 10.46 -9.21
CA HIS A 222 6.90 11.31 -9.97
C HIS A 222 6.95 12.76 -9.47
N THR A 223 6.52 13.67 -10.32
CA THR A 223 6.45 15.12 -10.02
C THR A 223 5.06 15.59 -9.60
N GLU A 224 4.06 14.72 -9.68
CA GLU A 224 2.65 15.00 -9.36
C GLU A 224 1.96 13.75 -8.80
N GLY A 225 0.85 13.95 -8.10
CA GLY A 225 0.02 12.90 -7.49
C GLY A 225 0.24 12.71 -6.00
N GLY A 226 -0.80 12.25 -5.32
CA GLY A 226 -0.82 12.00 -3.88
C GLY A 226 -1.02 10.54 -3.48
N HIS A 227 -1.65 10.36 -2.34
CA HIS A 227 -1.86 9.05 -1.71
C HIS A 227 -2.75 8.13 -2.54
N PHE A 228 -3.76 8.69 -3.21
CA PHE A 228 -4.71 7.92 -4.02
C PHE A 228 -4.19 7.77 -5.45
N ALA A 229 -2.94 7.33 -5.62
CA ALA A 229 -2.24 7.27 -6.91
C ALA A 229 -3.05 6.62 -8.05
N ALA A 230 -3.75 5.51 -7.75
CA ALA A 230 -4.58 4.81 -8.73
C ALA A 230 -5.83 5.61 -9.17
N TYR A 231 -6.27 6.58 -8.38
CA TYR A 231 -7.41 7.45 -8.66
C TYR A 231 -6.95 8.79 -9.24
N GLU A 232 -5.92 9.40 -8.66
CA GLU A 232 -5.40 10.71 -9.06
C GLU A 232 -4.61 10.68 -10.36
N LYS A 233 -3.81 9.63 -10.56
CA LYS A 233 -2.86 9.47 -11.67
C LYS A 233 -2.83 8.02 -12.18
N PRO A 234 -3.98 7.44 -12.58
CA PRO A 234 -4.07 6.05 -13.02
C PRO A 234 -3.09 5.73 -14.15
N GLU A 235 -2.91 6.65 -15.10
CA GLU A 235 -1.99 6.50 -16.23
C GLU A 235 -0.52 6.38 -15.79
N LEU A 236 -0.10 7.12 -14.76
CA LEU A 236 1.27 7.02 -14.24
C LEU A 236 1.49 5.66 -13.57
N LEU A 237 0.56 5.25 -12.71
CA LEU A 237 0.67 3.96 -12.02
C LEU A 237 0.63 2.77 -13.00
N VAL A 238 -0.24 2.83 -14.02
CA VAL A 238 -0.30 1.80 -15.06
C VAL A 238 0.96 1.79 -15.91
N ALA A 239 1.51 2.96 -16.27
CA ALA A 239 2.76 3.05 -17.01
C ALA A 239 3.92 2.40 -16.23
N ASP A 240 3.95 2.58 -14.92
CA ASP A 240 4.97 2.01 -14.04
C ASP A 240 4.88 0.50 -13.94
N LEU A 241 3.66 -0.03 -13.76
CA LEU A 241 3.40 -1.48 -13.81
C LEU A 241 3.83 -2.06 -15.16
N ARG A 242 3.49 -1.39 -16.27
CA ARG A 242 3.90 -1.81 -17.62
C ARG A 242 5.41 -1.73 -17.81
N ALA A 243 6.09 -0.74 -17.24
CA ALA A 243 7.54 -0.63 -17.33
C ALA A 243 8.25 -1.71 -16.50
N MET A 244 7.72 -2.04 -15.32
CA MET A 244 8.27 -3.08 -14.46
C MET A 244 8.12 -4.48 -15.07
N PHE A 245 6.93 -4.81 -15.58
CA PHE A 245 6.57 -6.15 -16.06
C PHE A 245 6.68 -6.31 -17.59
N GLY A 246 6.85 -5.22 -18.32
CA GLY A 246 6.98 -5.20 -19.78
C GLY A 246 8.36 -5.64 -20.27
N GLN A 247 8.53 -5.64 -21.59
CA GLN A 247 9.78 -6.03 -22.23
C GLN A 247 10.95 -5.13 -21.78
N GLY A 248 12.06 -5.73 -21.36
CA GLY A 248 13.21 -5.04 -20.78
C GLY A 248 13.03 -4.60 -19.34
N GLY A 249 11.85 -4.85 -18.74
CA GLY A 249 11.55 -4.51 -17.35
C GLY A 249 12.21 -5.46 -16.35
N GLY A 250 12.47 -4.97 -15.13
CA GLY A 250 13.16 -5.74 -14.09
C GLY A 250 12.41 -7.00 -13.59
N ALA A 251 11.12 -7.12 -13.92
CA ALA A 251 10.28 -8.29 -13.67
C ALA A 251 9.70 -8.92 -14.96
N GLU A 252 10.32 -8.69 -16.11
CA GLU A 252 9.91 -9.30 -17.39
C GLU A 252 9.85 -10.83 -17.33
N ASP A 253 10.85 -11.46 -16.68
CA ASP A 253 10.94 -12.91 -16.48
C ASP A 253 9.77 -13.47 -15.69
N ILE A 254 9.22 -12.68 -14.76
CA ILE A 254 8.03 -13.04 -13.99
C ILE A 254 6.81 -12.97 -14.90
N ALA A 255 6.61 -11.86 -15.63
CA ALA A 255 5.50 -11.71 -16.57
C ALA A 255 5.49 -12.81 -17.67
N GLY A 256 6.67 -13.26 -18.09
CA GLY A 256 6.85 -14.35 -19.05
C GLY A 256 6.27 -15.70 -18.60
N ARG A 257 6.09 -15.93 -17.29
CA ARG A 257 5.55 -17.19 -16.74
C ARG A 257 4.08 -17.44 -17.08
N TRP A 258 3.35 -16.39 -17.47
CA TRP A 258 1.93 -16.44 -17.82
C TRP A 258 1.66 -16.28 -19.31
N LYS A 259 2.72 -16.18 -20.14
CA LYS A 259 2.54 -16.28 -21.59
C LYS A 259 2.11 -17.71 -21.93
N PRO A 260 1.05 -17.91 -22.72
CA PRO A 260 0.70 -19.22 -23.23
C PRO A 260 1.92 -19.84 -23.91
N ALA A 261 2.18 -21.13 -23.68
CA ALA A 261 3.22 -21.82 -24.42
C ALA A 261 2.96 -21.64 -25.92
N ALA A 262 3.99 -21.28 -26.69
CA ALA A 262 3.86 -21.12 -28.13
C ALA A 262 3.34 -22.45 -28.73
N GLY A 263 2.05 -22.49 -29.09
CA GLY A 263 1.41 -23.69 -29.65
C GLY A 263 0.08 -24.14 -29.01
N SER A 264 -0.37 -23.57 -27.89
CA SER A 264 -1.71 -23.88 -27.36
C SER A 264 -2.78 -23.02 -28.06
N LYS A 265 -3.41 -23.58 -29.10
CA LYS A 265 -4.71 -23.12 -29.61
C LYS A 265 -5.84 -23.64 -28.74
#